data_AF-A0A5M8FIS9-F1
#
_entry.id   AF-A0A5M8FIS9-F1
#
_cell.length_a   1.000
_cell.length_b   1.000
_cell.length_c   1.000
_cell.angle_alpha   90.00
_cell.angle_beta   90.00
_cell.angle_gamma   90.00
#
_symmetry.space_group_name_H-M   'P 1'
#
loop_
_entity.id
_entity.type
_entity.pdbx_description
1 polymer ?
#
loop_
_entity_poly.entity_id
_entity_poly.type
_entity_poly.pdbx_seq_one_letter_code
_entity_poly.pdbx_strand_id
1 'polypeptide(L)' 'MLVGAGKYKDVDEPAPAFDAPTTHGRKTLEDYRGKWLVLFSHPADFTPVCTTEFIAFAKRHAD' A
#
# COMPACT_ATOMS: atom_id res chain seq x y z
N MET A 1 -0.08 3.22 10.53
CA MET A 1 -1.53 3.41 10.71
C MET A 1 -1.96 4.59 9.85
N LEU A 2 -2.68 4.33 8.76
CA LEU A 2 -3.29 5.39 7.94
C LEU A 2 -4.41 6.01 8.78
N VAL A 3 -4.22 7.23 9.27
CA VAL A 3 -5.30 7.98 9.93
C VAL A 3 -6.02 8.76 8.83
N GLY A 4 -7.03 8.13 8.24
CA GLY A 4 -7.98 8.77 7.34
C GLY A 4 -9.38 8.63 7.92
N ALA A 5 -10.13 9.73 8.00
CA ALA A 5 -11.52 9.71 8.44
C ALA A 5 -12.31 8.68 7.62
N GLY A 6 -12.96 7.72 8.30
CA GLY A 6 -13.51 6.52 7.70
C GLY A 6 -14.57 6.81 6.63
N LYS A 7 -14.16 6.77 5.36
CA LYS A 7 -14.98 6.55 4.17
C LYS A 7 -14.18 5.78 3.13
N TYR A 8 -14.81 4.80 2.50
CA TYR A 8 -14.24 4.08 1.36
C TYR A 8 -14.23 5.03 0.15
N LYS A 9 -13.15 4.98 -0.64
CA LYS A 9 -12.95 5.86 -1.79
C LYS A 9 -13.54 5.22 -3.03
N ASP A 10 -14.27 6.01 -3.83
CA ASP A 10 -14.77 5.56 -5.13
C ASP A 10 -13.63 5.40 -6.14
N VAL A 11 -13.81 4.45 -7.06
CA VAL A 11 -12.97 4.31 -8.26
C VAL A 11 -13.09 5.60 -9.08
N ASP A 12 -11.96 6.11 -9.57
CA ASP A 12 -11.79 7.38 -10.34
C ASP A 12 -11.58 8.67 -9.54
N GLU A 13 -11.62 8.64 -8.21
CA GLU A 13 -11.23 9.81 -7.43
C GLU A 13 -9.74 9.76 -6.99
N PRO A 14 -9.06 10.92 -6.84
CA PRO A 14 -7.67 10.96 -6.39
C PRO A 14 -7.49 10.25 -5.03
N ALA A 15 -6.45 9.42 -4.94
CA ALA A 15 -6.12 8.71 -3.71
C ALA A 15 -5.89 9.69 -2.54
N PRO A 16 -6.32 9.35 -1.31
CA PRO A 16 -6.07 10.18 -0.13
C PRO A 16 -4.56 10.38 0.09
N ALA A 17 -4.17 11.61 0.42
CA ALA A 17 -2.80 11.89 0.82
C ALA A 17 -2.46 11.05 2.06
N PHE A 18 -1.28 10.42 2.05
CA PHE A 18 -0.73 9.73 3.21
C PHE A 18 0.66 10.26 3.52
N ASP A 19 1.01 10.21 4.80
CA ASP A 19 2.37 10.31 5.34
C ASP A 19 2.51 9.19 6.36
N ALA A 20 3.28 8.16 6.01
CA ALA A 20 3.41 6.95 6.80
C ALA A 20 4.87 6.64 7.13
N PRO A 21 5.17 6.27 8.40
CA PRO A 21 6.46 5.67 8.71
C PRO A 21 6.54 4.28 8.07
N THR A 22 7.62 4.02 7.33
CA THR A 22 7.90 2.73 6.69
C THR A 22 9.28 2.23 7.12
N THR A 23 9.59 0.97 6.82
CA THR A 23 10.93 0.39 7.02
C THR A 23 12.02 1.06 6.17
N HIS A 24 11.65 1.83 5.15
CA HIS A 24 12.55 2.59 4.29
C HIS A 24 12.50 4.10 4.58
N GLY A 25 12.12 4.47 5.81
CA GLY A 25 11.91 5.85 6.23
C GLY A 25 10.47 6.32 6.06
N ARG A 26 10.21 7.60 6.33
CA ARG A 26 8.88 8.19 6.09
C ARG A 26 8.62 8.30 4.59
N LYS A 27 7.39 7.98 4.17
CA LYS A 27 6.95 8.06 2.78
C LYS A 27 5.60 8.74 2.67
N THR A 28 5.47 9.54 1.63
CA THR A 28 4.25 10.25 1.27
C THR A 28 3.72 9.77 -0.08
N LEU A 29 2.44 10.04 -0.37
CA LEU A 29 1.87 9.73 -1.69
C LEU A 29 2.63 10.42 -2.84
N GLU A 30 3.18 11.61 -2.57
CA GLU A 30 3.87 12.42 -3.58
C GLU A 30 5.21 11.82 -4.03
N ASP A 31 5.86 11.05 -3.15
CA ASP A 31 7.13 10.37 -3.44
C ASP A 31 7.00 9.32 -4.56
N TYR A 32 5.77 8.92 -4.88
CA TYR A 32 5.46 7.91 -5.89
C TYR A 32 4.84 8.50 -7.18
N ARG A 33 4.85 9.83 -7.35
CA ARG A 33 4.35 10.47 -8.57
C ARG A 33 5.03 9.92 -9.83
N GLY A 34 4.22 9.72 -10.88
CA GLY A 34 4.69 9.17 -12.16
C GLY A 34 4.90 7.65 -12.17
N LYS A 35 4.57 6.95 -11.09
CA LYS A 35 4.60 5.48 -11.01
C LYS A 35 3.23 4.96 -10.59
N TRP A 36 2.89 3.77 -11.05
CA TRP A 36 1.76 3.03 -10.50
C TRP A 36 2.10 2.57 -9.08
N LEU A 37 1.21 2.84 -8.13
CA LEU A 37 1.35 2.48 -6.72
C LEU A 37 0.18 1.60 -6.30
N VAL A 38 0.49 0.40 -5.80
CA VAL A 38 -0.47 -0.50 -5.17
C VAL A 38 -0.19 -0.52 -3.67
N LEU A 39 -1.16 -0.06 -2.88
CA LEU A 39 -1.10 -0.07 -1.42
C LEU A 39 -2.03 -1.15 -0.88
N PHE A 40 -1.49 -2.11 -0.14
CA PHE A 40 -2.25 -3.19 0.48
C PHE A 40 -2.00 -3.19 1.99
N SER A 41 -3.03 -3.55 2.76
CA SER A 41 -2.94 -3.73 4.20
C SER A 41 -3.08 -5.22 4.53
N HIS A 42 -2.28 -5.69 5.48
CA HIS A 42 -2.49 -6.99 6.13
C HIS A 42 -2.83 -6.74 7.61
N PRO A 43 -3.70 -7.55 8.22
CA PRO A 43 -4.20 -7.31 9.59
C PRO A 43 -3.11 -7.46 10.66
N ALA A 44 -2.13 -8.35 10.45
CA ALA A 44 -0.97 -8.53 11.30
C ALA A 44 0.16 -9.23 10.52
N ASP A 45 1.41 -8.91 10.83
CA ASP A 45 2.58 -9.67 10.36
C ASP A 45 2.50 -11.12 10.86
N PHE A 46 2.90 -12.09 10.03
CA PHE A 46 2.96 -13.54 10.33
C PHE A 46 1.61 -14.26 10.54
N THR A 47 0.57 -13.86 9.82
CA THR A 47 -0.66 -14.66 9.69
C THR A 47 -0.63 -15.51 8.39
N PRO A 48 -1.01 -16.80 8.43
CA PRO A 48 -0.70 -17.79 7.38
C PRO A 48 -1.39 -17.57 6.02
N VAL A 49 -2.18 -16.51 5.86
CA VAL A 49 -2.83 -16.11 4.60
C VAL A 49 -2.00 -15.06 3.83
N CYS A 50 -1.22 -14.23 4.52
CA CYS A 50 -0.54 -13.07 3.89
C CYS A 50 0.85 -13.34 3.30
N THR A 51 1.43 -14.53 3.48
CA THR A 51 2.77 -14.85 2.92
C THR A 51 2.69 -15.27 1.44
N THR A 52 1.61 -15.92 1.02
CA THR A 52 1.41 -16.36 -0.37
C THR A 52 1.03 -15.21 -1.30
N GLU A 53 0.23 -14.25 -0.84
CA GLU A 53 -0.14 -13.06 -1.63
C GLU A 53 1.07 -12.18 -1.95
N PHE A 54 1.97 -12.00 -1.00
CA PHE A 54 3.19 -11.20 -1.17
C PHE A 54 4.16 -11.81 -2.20
N ILE A 55 4.35 -13.14 -2.17
CA ILE A 55 5.20 -13.87 -3.12
C ILE A 55 4.64 -13.79 -4.55
N ALA A 56 3.31 -13.85 -4.71
CA ALA A 56 2.67 -13.75 -6.02
C ALA A 56 2.81 -12.35 -6.64
N PHE A 57 2.73 -11.28 -5.84
CA PHE A 57 2.96 -9.92 -6.33
C PHE A 57 4.43 -9.67 -6.70
N ALA A 58 5.37 -10.16 -5.88
CA ALA A 58 6.80 -10.04 -6.16
C ALA A 58 7.21 -10.75 -7.45
N LYS A 59 6.66 -11.94 -7.75
CA LYS A 59 6.95 -12.67 -9.00
C LYS A 59 6.49 -11.91 -10.24
N ARG A 60 5.32 -11.25 -10.21
CA ARG A 60 4.78 -10.49 -11.35
C ARG A 60 5.51 -9.17 -11.64
N HIS A 61 6.38 -8.69 -10.75
CA HIS A 61 7.21 -7.51 -11.01
C HIS A 61 8.51 -7.87 -11.77
N ALA A 62 8.90 -9.15 -11.79
CA ALA A 62 10.15 -9.61 -12.42
C ALA A 62 9.99 -10.03 -13.88
N ASP A 63 8.76 -10.12 -14.39
CA ASP A 63 8.40 -10.36 -15.80
C ASP A 63 8.07 -9.02 -16.49
#